data_AF-A0A2V8CNG9-F1
#
_entry.id   AF-A0A2V8CNG9-F1
#
_cell.length_a   1.000
_cell.length_b   1.000
_cell.length_c   1.000
_cell.angle_alpha   90.00
_cell.angle_beta   90.00
_cell.angle_gamma   90.00
#
_symmetry.space_group_name_H-M   'P 1'
#
loop_
_entity.id
_entity.type
_entity.pdbx_description
1 polymer ?
#
loop_
_entity_poly.entity_id
_entity_poly.type
_entity_poly.pdbx_seq_one_letter_code
_entity_poly.pdbx_strand_id
1 'polypeptide(L)'
;MSARPEPFESPLVLSVSKDEQLAQDGPVRGRAVRGLCVLCGICLLTTSPAALKPDVLRSSAAVPAHIAGRFREPTGFQQSSSGQYFVFDRRAHAVYGLDAQRSSSWEIIQIGAEPGRIIEPTAFAVEPNGTFVVADAPNNRERIQVFTPAGFRIGGFLVPGRVKARVMIENAVLNGIGSLQYTGTSILMSLPETGALITEYALNGGVNRTFGRLRRTGHEDDRDVHLALNSGIPLVDPNGSFFFVFQTGEPVFQKYDAAGQLVFERHVEGREIDQLVGRLPTEWPARHTSEGELPLVRPTIRTATVDRTGRLWIAFVVPYTYVYDGEGDKTRTVQFRGAGLIAPNSLFFGKNGQVLVTPGLLEFEPEGAGRARGAGSPGQLRFPIQPVQPVQPIPPVPPIPPTAS
;
A
#
# COMPACT_ATOMS: atom_id res chain seq x y z
N MET A 1 55.49 -48.14 -20.35
CA MET A 1 56.09 -46.95 -19.72
C MET A 1 55.31 -46.64 -18.46
N SER A 2 56.03 -46.65 -17.34
CA SER A 2 55.56 -46.44 -15.97
C SER A 2 55.73 -44.97 -15.61
N ALA A 3 54.77 -44.38 -14.88
CA ALA A 3 55.04 -43.62 -13.64
C ALA A 3 53.73 -43.10 -13.03
N ARG A 4 53.65 -43.27 -11.71
CA ARG A 4 52.53 -43.00 -10.78
C ARG A 4 52.48 -41.53 -10.32
N PRO A 5 51.38 -41.09 -9.67
CA PRO A 5 51.31 -39.83 -8.94
C PRO A 5 51.69 -40.00 -7.45
N GLU A 6 52.23 -38.96 -6.82
CA GLU A 6 52.42 -38.86 -5.36
C GLU A 6 51.83 -37.53 -4.83
N PRO A 7 51.27 -37.49 -3.61
CA PRO A 7 50.62 -36.32 -3.00
C PRO A 7 51.54 -35.59 -2.01
N PHE A 8 51.16 -34.38 -1.56
CA PHE A 8 51.84 -33.69 -0.46
C PHE A 8 50.86 -33.17 0.59
N GLU A 9 51.24 -33.42 1.85
CA GLU A 9 50.49 -33.30 3.10
C GLU A 9 50.38 -31.88 3.67
N SER A 10 49.39 -31.72 4.57
CA SER A 10 49.24 -30.62 5.53
C SER A 10 49.83 -31.01 6.90
N PRO A 11 50.36 -30.07 7.71
CA PRO A 11 50.62 -30.35 9.12
C PRO A 11 49.58 -29.72 10.06
N LEU A 12 49.03 -30.57 10.93
CA LEU A 12 48.39 -30.26 12.21
C LEU A 12 49.41 -29.66 13.19
N VAL A 13 48.98 -28.68 14.00
CA VAL A 13 49.57 -28.44 15.33
C VAL A 13 48.45 -28.23 16.36
N LEU A 14 48.42 -29.14 17.32
CA LEU A 14 47.65 -29.15 18.55
C LEU A 14 48.64 -28.92 19.70
N SER A 15 48.40 -27.92 20.55
CA SER A 15 48.76 -27.91 21.98
C SER A 15 48.31 -26.58 22.59
N VAL A 16 48.04 -26.37 23.88
CA VAL A 16 47.71 -27.14 25.08
C VAL A 16 47.21 -26.04 26.05
N SER A 17 46.16 -26.33 26.83
CA SER A 17 45.66 -25.49 27.94
C SER A 17 46.69 -25.35 29.08
N LYS A 18 46.77 -24.19 29.73
CA LYS A 18 46.95 -24.14 31.19
C LYS A 18 46.48 -22.83 31.83
N ASP A 19 45.75 -23.01 32.92
CA ASP A 19 45.22 -22.05 33.89
C ASP A 19 46.27 -21.11 34.50
N GLU A 20 45.85 -19.89 34.87
CA GLU A 20 46.10 -19.39 36.23
C GLU A 20 45.11 -18.30 36.67
N GLN A 21 44.74 -18.36 37.96
CA GLN A 21 43.65 -17.68 38.66
C GLN A 21 44.02 -16.30 39.24
N LEU A 22 42.98 -15.48 39.42
CA LEU A 22 42.64 -14.58 40.55
C LEU A 22 43.72 -13.97 41.48
N ALA A 23 43.60 -12.65 41.72
CA ALA A 23 43.36 -11.99 43.03
C ALA A 23 43.56 -10.45 42.89
N GLN A 24 42.54 -9.61 43.06
CA GLN A 24 42.05 -8.96 44.30
C GLN A 24 42.94 -7.84 44.91
N ASP A 25 42.32 -6.64 44.91
CA ASP A 25 42.30 -5.55 45.91
C ASP A 25 43.58 -4.96 46.56
N GLY A 26 43.69 -3.62 46.47
CA GLY A 26 44.30 -2.80 47.52
C GLY A 26 44.85 -1.43 47.08
N PRO A 27 44.57 -0.30 47.78
CA PRO A 27 44.54 1.04 47.17
C PRO A 27 45.69 1.98 47.56
N VAL A 28 45.95 3.03 46.76
CA VAL A 28 46.73 4.21 47.22
C VAL A 28 46.08 5.52 46.76
N ARG A 29 45.85 6.39 47.75
CA ARG A 29 45.31 7.76 47.71
C ARG A 29 46.17 8.71 46.86
N GLY A 30 45.53 9.74 46.27
CA GLY A 30 46.27 10.94 45.88
C GLY A 30 45.52 12.04 45.12
N ARG A 31 44.90 12.96 45.87
CA ARG A 31 44.65 14.38 45.56
C ARG A 31 43.44 14.77 44.68
N ALA A 32 42.59 15.55 45.35
CA ALA A 32 41.45 16.29 44.86
C ALA A 32 41.86 17.51 44.01
N VAL A 33 41.11 17.74 42.93
CA VAL A 33 40.90 19.07 42.35
C VAL A 33 39.39 19.31 42.36
N ARG A 34 38.96 20.31 43.13
CA ARG A 34 37.57 20.78 43.19
C ARG A 34 37.27 21.58 41.92
N GLY A 35 36.57 20.96 40.97
CA GLY A 35 35.86 21.66 39.90
C GLY A 35 34.41 21.87 40.29
N LEU A 36 34.01 23.12 40.49
CA LEU A 36 32.65 23.54 40.77
C LEU A 36 31.81 23.39 39.48
N CYS A 37 31.16 22.25 39.28
CA CYS A 37 30.14 22.10 38.23
C CYS A 37 28.82 22.71 38.71
N VAL A 38 28.55 23.94 38.27
CA VAL A 38 27.23 24.55 38.33
C VAL A 38 26.29 23.70 37.47
N LEU A 39 25.40 22.95 38.12
CA LEU A 39 24.26 22.29 37.50
C LEU A 39 23.27 23.36 37.01
N CYS A 40 23.47 23.86 35.80
CA CYS A 40 22.39 24.50 35.06
C CYS A 40 21.37 23.43 34.70
N GLY A 41 20.27 23.40 35.46
CA GLY A 41 19.09 22.63 35.15
C GLY A 41 18.48 23.10 33.83
N ILE A 42 18.87 22.46 32.74
CA ILE A 42 18.06 22.45 31.53
C ILE A 42 17.05 21.32 31.75
N CYS A 43 15.85 21.69 32.20
CA CYS A 43 14.67 20.86 32.03
C CYS A 43 14.47 20.66 30.53
N LEU A 44 15.09 19.62 29.97
CA LEU A 44 14.62 19.00 28.75
C LEU A 44 13.21 18.53 29.07
N LEU A 45 12.22 19.34 28.68
CA LEU A 45 10.87 18.87 28.46
C LEU A 45 10.99 17.79 27.41
N THR A 46 11.22 16.55 27.85
CA THR A 46 10.98 15.38 27.02
C THR A 46 9.48 15.41 26.78
N THR A 47 9.07 16.06 25.69
CA THR A 47 7.78 15.81 25.10
C THR A 47 7.77 14.33 24.82
N SER A 48 7.19 13.55 25.74
CA SER A 48 6.79 12.18 25.42
C SER A 48 6.05 12.30 24.11
N PRO A 49 6.44 11.60 23.03
CA PRO A 49 5.68 11.65 21.81
C PRO A 49 4.28 11.20 22.21
N ALA A 50 3.35 12.15 22.28
CA ALA A 50 1.97 11.88 22.59
C ALA A 50 1.54 10.95 21.47
N ALA A 51 1.43 9.66 21.79
CA ALA A 51 1.36 8.63 20.79
C ALA A 51 0.14 8.92 19.93
N LEU A 52 0.38 9.38 18.69
CA LEU A 52 -0.62 9.99 17.83
C LEU A 52 -1.82 9.05 17.78
N LYS A 53 -2.96 9.53 18.30
CA LYS A 53 -4.19 8.75 18.24
C LYS A 53 -4.51 8.55 16.76
N PRO A 54 -4.89 7.32 16.35
CA PRO A 54 -5.27 7.08 14.97
C PRO A 54 -6.37 8.03 14.50
N ASP A 55 -6.21 8.57 13.30
CA ASP A 55 -7.25 9.31 12.59
C ASP A 55 -8.37 8.33 12.21
N VAL A 56 -9.57 8.51 12.77
CA VAL A 56 -10.71 7.65 12.43
C VAL A 56 -11.49 8.28 11.27
N LEU A 57 -11.36 7.69 10.08
CA LEU A 57 -12.15 8.06 8.90
C LEU A 57 -13.49 7.33 8.96
N ARG A 58 -14.58 8.09 8.99
CA ARG A 58 -15.94 7.55 8.92
C ARG A 58 -16.40 7.55 7.48
N SER A 59 -17.12 6.52 7.10
CA SER A 59 -17.67 6.41 5.75
C SER A 59 -18.56 7.62 5.45
N SER A 60 -18.30 8.29 4.33
CA SER A 60 -19.09 9.42 3.82
C SER A 60 -20.24 8.95 2.94
N ALA A 61 -20.05 7.84 2.22
CA ALA A 61 -21.08 7.20 1.41
C ALA A 61 -20.81 5.70 1.24
N ALA A 62 -21.80 4.98 0.72
CA ALA A 62 -21.73 3.56 0.42
C ALA A 62 -22.57 3.24 -0.82
N VAL A 63 -22.20 2.18 -1.55
CA VAL A 63 -23.12 1.61 -2.55
C VAL A 63 -24.41 1.14 -1.84
N PRO A 64 -25.60 1.51 -2.34
CA PRO A 64 -26.87 1.12 -1.72
C PRO A 64 -27.00 -0.39 -1.51
N ALA A 65 -27.57 -0.81 -0.37
CA ALA A 65 -27.60 -2.23 0.03
C ALA A 65 -28.26 -3.16 -1.00
N HIS A 66 -29.30 -2.70 -1.71
CA HIS A 66 -29.98 -3.48 -2.75
C HIS A 66 -29.14 -3.69 -4.03
N ILE A 67 -28.12 -2.85 -4.25
CA ILE A 67 -27.13 -3.02 -5.31
C ILE A 67 -25.96 -3.86 -4.77
N ALA A 68 -25.43 -3.48 -3.60
CA ALA A 68 -24.31 -4.18 -2.97
C ALA A 68 -24.61 -5.67 -2.72
N GLY A 69 -25.86 -6.01 -2.39
CA GLY A 69 -26.31 -7.40 -2.20
C GLY A 69 -26.34 -8.26 -3.46
N ARG A 70 -26.04 -7.69 -4.65
CA ARG A 70 -25.88 -8.45 -5.90
C ARG A 70 -24.48 -9.06 -6.03
N PHE A 71 -23.50 -8.53 -5.32
CA PHE A 71 -22.11 -8.97 -5.39
C PHE A 71 -21.85 -10.05 -4.32
N ARG A 72 -21.12 -11.11 -4.71
CA ARG A 72 -20.78 -12.25 -3.85
C ARG A 72 -19.52 -11.97 -3.05
N GLU A 73 -18.46 -11.52 -3.70
CA GLU A 73 -17.18 -11.21 -3.06
C GLU A 73 -16.49 -10.05 -3.78
N PRO A 74 -16.92 -8.80 -3.54
CA PRO A 74 -16.28 -7.62 -4.13
C PRO A 74 -14.90 -7.40 -3.52
N THR A 75 -13.87 -7.64 -4.32
CA THR A 75 -12.44 -7.55 -3.92
C THR A 75 -11.77 -6.29 -4.45
N GLY A 76 -12.41 -5.58 -5.38
CA GLY A 76 -11.95 -4.27 -5.85
C GLY A 76 -13.12 -3.33 -6.10
N PHE A 77 -12.93 -2.06 -5.76
CA PHE A 77 -13.89 -0.98 -5.98
C PHE A 77 -13.15 0.25 -6.48
N GLN A 78 -13.26 0.53 -7.78
CA GLN A 78 -12.48 1.57 -8.48
C GLN A 78 -13.42 2.50 -9.25
N GLN A 79 -12.95 3.69 -9.61
CA GLN A 79 -13.75 4.67 -10.34
C GLN A 79 -12.93 5.31 -11.45
N SER A 80 -13.51 5.42 -12.65
CA SER A 80 -12.91 6.18 -13.74
C SER A 80 -13.13 7.70 -13.59
N SER A 81 -12.44 8.49 -14.40
CA SER A 81 -12.62 9.94 -14.50
C SER A 81 -14.03 10.35 -14.97
N SER A 82 -14.69 9.53 -15.79
CA SER A 82 -16.10 9.75 -16.18
C SER A 82 -17.07 9.60 -15.00
N GLY A 83 -16.63 8.91 -13.93
CA GLY A 83 -17.40 8.68 -12.71
C GLY A 83 -18.03 7.29 -12.63
N GLN A 84 -17.93 6.47 -13.67
CA GLN A 84 -18.35 5.06 -13.62
C GLN A 84 -17.53 4.33 -12.55
N TYR A 85 -18.21 3.54 -11.71
CA TYR A 85 -17.54 2.65 -10.78
C TYR A 85 -17.42 1.25 -11.36
N PHE A 86 -16.35 0.57 -10.99
CA PHE A 86 -16.05 -0.81 -11.34
C PHE A 86 -15.98 -1.62 -10.04
N VAL A 87 -16.77 -2.68 -9.97
CA VAL A 87 -16.74 -3.66 -8.88
C VAL A 87 -16.20 -4.97 -9.41
N PHE A 88 -15.06 -5.38 -8.88
CA PHE A 88 -14.41 -6.64 -9.22
C PHE A 88 -14.86 -7.72 -8.24
N ASP A 89 -15.71 -8.62 -8.73
CA ASP A 89 -16.28 -9.69 -7.91
C ASP A 89 -15.54 -11.00 -8.17
N ARG A 90 -14.71 -11.38 -7.22
CA ARG A 90 -13.82 -12.53 -7.35
C ARG A 90 -14.60 -13.84 -7.34
N ARG A 91 -15.63 -13.96 -6.50
CA ARG A 91 -16.44 -15.18 -6.38
C ARG A 91 -17.43 -15.33 -7.52
N ALA A 92 -17.93 -14.24 -8.08
CA ALA A 92 -18.77 -14.28 -9.26
C ALA A 92 -17.98 -14.47 -10.56
N HIS A 93 -16.65 -14.29 -10.53
CA HIS A 93 -15.80 -14.23 -11.72
C HIS A 93 -16.35 -13.21 -12.72
N ALA A 94 -16.71 -12.04 -12.18
CA ALA A 94 -17.40 -11.01 -12.93
C ALA A 94 -16.84 -9.62 -12.60
N VAL A 95 -17.03 -8.70 -13.55
CA VAL A 95 -16.80 -7.27 -13.34
C VAL A 95 -18.13 -6.58 -13.54
N TYR A 96 -18.53 -5.74 -12.60
CA TYR A 96 -19.75 -4.95 -12.66
C TYR A 96 -19.45 -3.47 -12.83
N GLY A 97 -20.27 -2.79 -13.62
CA GLY A 97 -20.31 -1.34 -13.73
C GLY A 97 -21.40 -0.77 -12.86
N LEU A 98 -21.15 0.34 -12.19
CA LEU A 98 -22.18 1.17 -11.58
C LEU A 98 -22.11 2.56 -12.18
N ASP A 99 -23.28 3.20 -12.30
CA ASP A 99 -23.35 4.60 -12.70
C ASP A 99 -22.68 5.52 -11.66
N ALA A 100 -22.43 6.77 -12.04
CA ALA A 100 -21.75 7.74 -11.19
C ALA A 100 -22.50 8.06 -9.88
N GLN A 101 -23.81 7.80 -9.82
CA GLN A 101 -24.62 8.00 -8.62
C GLN A 101 -24.77 6.74 -7.78
N ARG A 102 -24.25 5.60 -8.25
CA ARG A 102 -24.44 4.27 -7.68
C ARG A 102 -25.94 3.92 -7.57
N SER A 103 -26.74 4.36 -8.54
CA SER A 103 -28.19 4.08 -8.59
C SER A 103 -28.55 2.84 -9.39
N SER A 104 -27.66 2.40 -10.28
CA SER A 104 -27.81 1.21 -11.10
C SER A 104 -26.50 0.45 -11.21
N SER A 105 -26.61 -0.85 -11.50
CA SER A 105 -25.49 -1.74 -11.76
C SER A 105 -25.78 -2.65 -12.94
N TRP A 106 -24.77 -2.94 -13.74
CA TRP A 106 -24.82 -3.92 -14.82
C TRP A 106 -23.56 -4.77 -14.84
N GLU A 107 -23.65 -5.98 -15.37
CA GLU A 107 -22.50 -6.85 -15.58
C GLU A 107 -21.75 -6.39 -16.83
N ILE A 108 -20.44 -6.17 -16.70
CA ILE A 108 -19.52 -5.77 -17.78
C ILE A 108 -18.82 -7.02 -18.33
N ILE A 109 -18.34 -7.90 -17.45
CA ILE A 109 -17.61 -9.13 -17.80
C ILE A 109 -18.24 -10.31 -17.09
N GLN A 110 -18.37 -11.42 -17.81
CA GLN A 110 -18.95 -12.68 -17.34
C GLN A 110 -17.89 -13.77 -17.12
N ILE A 111 -18.30 -14.78 -16.35
CA ILE A 111 -17.50 -16.00 -16.15
C ILE A 111 -17.30 -16.77 -17.46
N GLY A 112 -16.06 -17.22 -17.71
CA GLY A 112 -15.72 -18.07 -18.83
C GLY A 112 -14.21 -18.11 -19.12
N ALA A 113 -13.78 -19.15 -19.84
CA ALA A 113 -12.37 -19.38 -20.17
C ALA A 113 -11.97 -18.73 -21.50
N GLU A 114 -12.94 -18.38 -22.35
CA GLU A 114 -12.73 -17.76 -23.64
C GLU A 114 -12.22 -16.30 -23.52
N PRO A 115 -11.56 -15.77 -24.57
CA PRO A 115 -11.20 -14.36 -24.62
C PRO A 115 -12.44 -13.47 -24.49
N GLY A 116 -12.36 -12.45 -23.63
CA GLY A 116 -13.49 -11.55 -23.36
C GLY A 116 -14.30 -11.93 -22.12
N ARG A 117 -14.07 -13.14 -21.58
CA ARG A 117 -14.58 -13.60 -20.29
C ARG A 117 -13.44 -13.87 -19.33
N ILE A 118 -13.76 -14.01 -18.05
CA ILE A 118 -12.75 -14.25 -17.01
C ILE A 118 -13.08 -15.49 -16.20
N ILE A 119 -12.05 -16.24 -15.82
CA ILE A 119 -12.21 -17.39 -14.92
C ILE A 119 -11.02 -17.46 -13.97
N GLU A 120 -11.36 -17.72 -12.71
CA GLU A 120 -10.48 -17.63 -11.55
C GLU A 120 -9.60 -16.36 -11.57
N PRO A 121 -10.21 -15.16 -11.53
CA PRO A 121 -9.46 -13.92 -11.61
C PRO A 121 -8.70 -13.65 -10.30
N THR A 122 -7.48 -13.16 -10.41
CA THR A 122 -6.59 -12.93 -9.26
C THR A 122 -6.37 -11.45 -8.98
N ALA A 123 -6.15 -10.64 -10.01
CA ALA A 123 -5.84 -9.23 -9.88
C ALA A 123 -6.52 -8.36 -10.95
N PHE A 124 -6.74 -7.08 -10.63
CA PHE A 124 -7.49 -6.14 -11.45
C PHE A 124 -6.93 -4.72 -11.29
N ALA A 125 -6.93 -3.92 -12.36
CA ALA A 125 -6.65 -2.49 -12.29
C ALA A 125 -7.42 -1.70 -13.34
N VAL A 126 -7.89 -0.50 -12.96
CA VAL A 126 -8.63 0.44 -13.81
C VAL A 126 -7.81 1.70 -13.99
N GLU A 127 -7.74 2.18 -15.22
CA GLU A 127 -7.15 3.47 -15.56
C GLU A 127 -8.19 4.60 -15.53
N PRO A 128 -7.77 5.88 -15.41
CA PRO A 128 -8.69 7.01 -15.38
C PRO A 128 -9.64 7.09 -16.58
N ASN A 129 -9.25 6.62 -17.76
CA ASN A 129 -10.12 6.57 -18.94
C ASN A 129 -11.20 5.45 -18.87
N GLY A 130 -11.16 4.60 -17.83
CA GLY A 130 -12.04 3.46 -17.60
C GLY A 130 -11.63 2.17 -18.32
N THR A 131 -10.54 2.18 -19.10
CA THR A 131 -9.93 0.92 -19.56
C THR A 131 -9.40 0.17 -18.36
N PHE A 132 -9.49 -1.16 -18.38
CA PHE A 132 -9.08 -1.96 -17.25
C PHE A 132 -8.43 -3.27 -17.70
N VAL A 133 -7.63 -3.84 -16.81
CA VAL A 133 -6.99 -5.13 -17.02
C VAL A 133 -7.43 -6.11 -15.96
N VAL A 134 -7.49 -7.38 -16.36
CA VAL A 134 -7.76 -8.51 -15.47
C VAL A 134 -6.67 -9.55 -15.66
N ALA A 135 -6.10 -10.01 -14.56
CA ALA A 135 -5.35 -11.25 -14.50
C ALA A 135 -6.30 -12.39 -14.16
N ASP A 136 -6.36 -13.39 -15.02
CA ASP A 136 -7.18 -14.59 -14.85
C ASP A 136 -6.39 -15.82 -15.30
N ALA A 137 -6.82 -17.03 -14.91
CA ALA A 137 -6.04 -18.24 -15.23
C ALA A 137 -6.91 -19.43 -15.64
N PRO A 138 -7.51 -19.41 -16.84
CA PRO A 138 -8.22 -20.57 -17.37
C PRO A 138 -7.29 -21.78 -17.46
N ASN A 139 -7.73 -22.92 -16.93
CA ASN A 139 -6.94 -24.16 -16.92
C ASN A 139 -5.54 -23.98 -16.32
N ASN A 140 -5.44 -23.20 -15.24
CA ASN A 140 -4.19 -22.84 -14.56
C ASN A 140 -3.14 -22.17 -15.46
N ARG A 141 -3.57 -21.53 -16.56
CA ARG A 141 -2.68 -20.73 -17.44
C ARG A 141 -2.94 -19.26 -17.23
N GLU A 142 -2.00 -18.60 -16.56
CA GLU A 142 -2.11 -17.17 -16.29
C GLU A 142 -2.09 -16.36 -17.57
N ARG A 143 -3.05 -15.45 -17.65
CA ARG A 143 -3.16 -14.50 -18.74
C ARG A 143 -3.55 -13.14 -18.20
N ILE A 144 -3.19 -12.14 -18.97
CA ILE A 144 -3.68 -10.79 -18.83
C ILE A 144 -4.67 -10.53 -19.97
N GLN A 145 -5.78 -9.89 -19.65
CA GLN A 145 -6.73 -9.37 -20.63
C GLN A 145 -6.98 -7.88 -20.39
N VAL A 146 -7.01 -7.11 -21.48
CA VAL A 146 -7.24 -5.66 -21.46
C VAL A 146 -8.61 -5.37 -22.06
N PHE A 147 -9.38 -4.51 -21.40
CA PHE A 147 -10.77 -4.22 -21.72
C PHE A 147 -11.05 -2.72 -21.81
N THR A 148 -12.02 -2.37 -22.64
CA THR A 148 -12.67 -1.05 -22.65
C THR A 148 -13.57 -0.86 -21.43
N PRO A 149 -14.01 0.37 -21.11
CA PRO A 149 -14.97 0.61 -20.02
C PRO A 149 -16.29 -0.15 -20.14
N ALA A 150 -16.67 -0.50 -21.38
CA ALA A 150 -17.88 -1.25 -21.69
C ALA A 150 -17.68 -2.78 -21.66
N GLY A 151 -16.47 -3.27 -21.40
CA GLY A 151 -16.19 -4.71 -21.29
C GLY A 151 -15.72 -5.38 -22.57
N PHE A 152 -15.57 -4.65 -23.68
CA PHE A 152 -14.98 -5.22 -24.89
C PHE A 152 -13.49 -5.46 -24.69
N ARG A 153 -13.03 -6.69 -24.93
CA ARG A 153 -11.62 -7.04 -24.91
C ARG A 153 -10.91 -6.40 -26.11
N ILE A 154 -9.82 -5.69 -25.83
CA ILE A 154 -8.98 -5.00 -26.82
C ILE A 154 -7.56 -5.57 -26.90
N GLY A 155 -7.18 -6.45 -25.98
CA GLY A 155 -5.86 -7.05 -25.98
C GLY A 155 -5.64 -8.00 -24.82
N GLY A 156 -4.39 -8.43 -24.67
CA GLY A 156 -3.96 -9.36 -23.63
C GLY A 156 -2.93 -10.35 -24.14
N PHE A 157 -2.29 -11.05 -23.20
CA PHE A 157 -1.21 -11.99 -23.45
C PHE A 157 -1.21 -13.10 -22.40
N LEU A 158 -0.57 -14.22 -22.71
CA LEU A 158 -0.25 -15.25 -21.72
C LEU A 158 1.01 -14.84 -20.97
N VAL A 159 1.03 -15.05 -19.66
CA VAL A 159 2.24 -14.80 -18.88
C VAL A 159 3.17 -16.01 -19.00
N PRO A 160 4.42 -15.83 -19.45
CA PRO A 160 5.38 -16.93 -19.54
C PRO A 160 5.69 -17.48 -18.14
N GLY A 161 5.50 -18.79 -17.94
CA GLY A 161 5.74 -19.42 -16.63
C GLY A 161 5.22 -20.84 -16.58
N ARG A 162 5.67 -21.62 -15.59
CA ARG A 162 5.14 -22.97 -15.37
C ARG A 162 3.78 -22.89 -14.71
N VAL A 163 2.88 -23.78 -15.15
CA VAL A 163 1.62 -24.08 -14.45
C VAL A 163 1.98 -24.69 -13.09
N LYS A 164 1.93 -23.90 -12.03
CA LYS A 164 1.87 -24.39 -10.65
C LYS A 164 0.47 -24.10 -10.11
N ALA A 165 0.01 -24.90 -9.15
CA ALA A 165 -1.14 -24.54 -8.33
C ALA A 165 -0.91 -23.16 -7.72
N ARG A 166 -1.77 -22.22 -8.10
CA ARG A 166 -1.95 -21.00 -7.32
C ARG A 166 -2.61 -21.35 -6.00
N VAL A 167 -2.17 -20.71 -4.93
CA VAL A 167 -2.85 -20.80 -3.65
C VAL A 167 -3.37 -19.44 -3.28
N MET A 168 -4.68 -19.35 -3.08
CA MET A 168 -5.27 -18.15 -2.51
C MET A 168 -5.35 -18.30 -0.99
N ILE A 169 -4.69 -17.37 -0.29
CA ILE A 169 -4.73 -17.25 1.15
C ILE A 169 -5.33 -15.88 1.45
N GLU A 170 -6.60 -15.87 1.87
CA GLU A 170 -7.40 -14.65 1.96
C GLU A 170 -7.43 -13.90 0.63
N ASN A 171 -6.79 -12.72 0.53
CA ASN A 171 -6.71 -11.94 -0.70
C ASN A 171 -5.34 -12.01 -1.38
N ALA A 172 -4.37 -12.71 -0.80
CA ALA A 172 -3.06 -12.89 -1.38
C ALA A 172 -3.04 -14.15 -2.25
N VAL A 173 -2.31 -14.08 -3.36
CA VAL A 173 -2.07 -15.22 -4.26
C VAL A 173 -0.60 -15.59 -4.14
N LEU A 174 -0.33 -16.87 -3.89
CA LEU A 174 0.99 -17.48 -3.98
C LEU A 174 1.11 -18.20 -5.33
N ASN A 175 2.30 -18.14 -5.93
CA ASN A 175 2.63 -18.77 -7.22
C ASN A 175 1.74 -18.28 -8.37
N GLY A 176 1.72 -16.97 -8.61
CA GLY A 176 0.93 -16.35 -9.67
C GLY A 176 0.82 -14.83 -9.51
N ILE A 177 0.01 -14.20 -10.37
CA ILE A 177 -0.22 -12.75 -10.35
C ILE A 177 -1.14 -12.40 -9.18
N GLY A 178 -0.56 -12.09 -8.02
CA GLY A 178 -1.30 -11.65 -6.82
C GLY A 178 -1.62 -10.16 -6.81
N SER A 179 -0.86 -9.36 -7.55
CA SER A 179 -1.03 -7.91 -7.65
C SER A 179 -0.55 -7.41 -9.00
N LEU A 180 -1.19 -6.37 -9.50
CA LEU A 180 -0.77 -5.66 -10.70
C LEU A 180 -1.14 -4.19 -10.61
N GLN A 181 -0.47 -3.38 -11.43
CA GLN A 181 -0.90 -2.03 -11.75
C GLN A 181 -0.87 -1.82 -13.25
N TYR A 182 -1.87 -1.11 -13.76
CA TYR A 182 -1.99 -0.74 -15.16
C TYR A 182 -1.81 0.77 -15.29
N THR A 183 -1.08 1.22 -16.29
CA THR A 183 -0.74 2.65 -16.53
C THR A 183 -1.36 3.18 -17.82
N GLY A 184 -2.21 2.38 -18.47
CA GLY A 184 -2.74 2.66 -19.80
C GLY A 184 -1.82 2.21 -20.94
N THR A 185 -0.52 2.10 -20.68
CA THR A 185 0.50 1.74 -21.68
C THR A 185 1.35 0.52 -21.29
N SER A 186 1.46 0.26 -19.98
CA SER A 186 2.19 -0.88 -19.44
C SER A 186 1.47 -1.47 -18.23
N ILE A 187 1.91 -2.68 -17.84
CA ILE A 187 1.38 -3.43 -16.72
C ILE A 187 2.55 -3.84 -15.82
N LEU A 188 2.55 -3.36 -14.58
CA LEU A 188 3.51 -3.76 -13.56
C LEU A 188 2.93 -4.93 -12.78
N MET A 189 3.72 -5.98 -12.57
CA MET A 189 3.30 -7.16 -11.81
C MET A 189 4.37 -7.56 -10.80
N SER A 190 3.93 -8.08 -9.65
CA SER A 190 4.80 -8.80 -8.72
C SER A 190 4.88 -10.26 -9.15
N LEU A 191 6.05 -10.65 -9.67
CA LEU A 191 6.36 -12.01 -10.12
C LEU A 191 7.77 -12.39 -9.65
N PRO A 192 7.98 -12.62 -8.35
CA PRO A 192 9.30 -12.94 -7.81
C PRO A 192 9.97 -14.16 -8.46
N GLU A 193 9.19 -15.02 -9.12
CA GLU A 193 9.66 -16.15 -9.91
C GLU A 193 10.58 -15.76 -11.08
N THR A 194 10.48 -14.51 -11.56
CA THR A 194 11.37 -13.96 -12.61
C THR A 194 12.74 -13.55 -12.06
N GLY A 195 12.94 -13.63 -10.74
CA GLY A 195 14.18 -13.23 -10.07
C GLY A 195 14.21 -11.75 -9.64
N ALA A 196 13.08 -11.05 -9.76
CA ALA A 196 12.95 -9.65 -9.34
C ALA A 196 11.55 -9.36 -8.79
N LEU A 197 11.44 -8.28 -8.02
CA LEU A 197 10.19 -7.88 -7.36
C LEU A 197 9.16 -7.34 -8.36
N ILE A 198 9.61 -6.58 -9.37
CA ILE A 198 8.74 -5.91 -10.34
C ILE A 198 9.16 -6.30 -11.76
N THR A 199 8.18 -6.73 -12.56
CA THR A 199 8.33 -6.82 -14.01
C THR A 199 7.28 -5.95 -14.68
N GLU A 200 7.74 -5.07 -15.60
CA GLU A 200 6.88 -4.20 -16.39
C GLU A 200 6.71 -4.80 -17.79
N TYR A 201 5.46 -5.05 -18.18
CA TYR A 201 5.09 -5.60 -19.46
C TYR A 201 4.41 -4.55 -20.34
N ALA A 202 4.72 -4.56 -21.63
CA ALA A 202 3.88 -3.94 -22.65
C ALA A 202 2.56 -4.72 -22.79
N LEU A 203 1.53 -4.06 -23.37
CA LEU A 203 0.20 -4.66 -23.51
C LEU A 203 0.14 -5.88 -24.45
N ASN A 204 1.20 -6.12 -25.24
CA ASN A 204 1.38 -7.29 -26.09
C ASN A 204 2.11 -8.45 -25.38
N GLY A 205 2.52 -8.28 -24.12
CA GLY A 205 3.25 -9.27 -23.34
C GLY A 205 4.77 -9.21 -23.46
N GLY A 206 5.32 -8.26 -24.22
CA GLY A 206 6.76 -8.00 -24.23
C GLY A 206 7.21 -7.44 -22.88
N VAL A 207 8.33 -7.93 -22.35
CA VAL A 207 8.93 -7.38 -21.12
C VAL A 207 9.65 -6.08 -21.48
N ASN A 208 9.21 -4.97 -20.90
CA ASN A 208 9.88 -3.68 -21.03
C ASN A 208 11.14 -3.65 -20.15
N ARG A 209 10.99 -4.08 -18.90
CA ARG A 209 12.07 -4.15 -17.91
C ARG A 209 11.67 -4.96 -16.68
N THR A 210 12.68 -5.32 -15.91
CA THR A 210 12.56 -6.09 -14.67
C THR A 210 13.53 -5.49 -13.66
N PHE A 211 13.05 -5.15 -12.45
CA PHE A 211 13.85 -4.46 -11.44
C PHE A 211 13.37 -4.76 -10.02
N GLY A 212 14.20 -4.37 -9.04
CA GLY A 212 14.03 -4.71 -7.62
C GLY A 212 14.55 -6.11 -7.31
N ARG A 213 15.59 -6.19 -6.48
CA ARG A 213 16.17 -7.49 -6.08
C ARG A 213 15.27 -8.14 -5.04
N LEU A 214 15.14 -9.46 -5.09
CA LEU A 214 14.48 -10.22 -4.03
C LEU A 214 15.19 -9.93 -2.69
N ARG A 215 14.41 -9.66 -1.65
CA ARG A 215 14.95 -9.49 -0.29
C ARG A 215 15.48 -10.83 0.21
N ARG A 216 16.48 -10.76 1.09
CA ARG A 216 16.89 -11.93 1.87
C ARG A 216 15.78 -12.30 2.83
N THR A 217 15.45 -13.58 2.89
CA THR A 217 14.36 -14.08 3.74
C THR A 217 14.86 -15.06 4.79
N GLY A 218 16.10 -15.55 4.69
CA GLY A 218 16.59 -16.66 5.53
C GLY A 218 15.97 -18.01 5.16
N HIS A 219 15.28 -18.07 4.02
CA HIS A 219 14.61 -19.25 3.50
C HIS A 219 15.01 -19.51 2.03
N GLU A 220 16.17 -19.04 1.60
CA GLU A 220 16.65 -19.18 0.21
C GLU A 220 16.73 -20.65 -0.25
N ASP A 221 16.90 -21.59 0.69
CA ASP A 221 16.88 -23.03 0.45
C ASP A 221 15.45 -23.60 0.26
N ASP A 222 14.43 -22.92 0.77
CA ASP A 222 13.01 -23.21 0.50
C ASP A 222 12.46 -22.20 -0.50
N ARG A 223 12.51 -22.59 -1.78
CA ARG A 223 12.09 -21.74 -2.89
C ARG A 223 10.67 -21.18 -2.72
N ASP A 224 9.70 -22.01 -2.32
CA ASP A 224 8.30 -21.57 -2.33
C ASP A 224 8.02 -20.61 -1.17
N VAL A 225 8.66 -20.81 -0.01
CA VAL A 225 8.62 -19.84 1.11
C VAL A 225 9.34 -18.54 0.72
N HIS A 226 10.53 -18.63 0.12
CA HIS A 226 11.31 -17.47 -0.29
C HIS A 226 10.55 -16.58 -1.29
N LEU A 227 9.90 -17.18 -2.29
CA LEU A 227 9.10 -16.47 -3.27
C LEU A 227 7.86 -15.85 -2.63
N ALA A 228 7.15 -16.60 -1.78
CA ALA A 228 5.98 -16.10 -1.06
C ALA A 228 6.32 -14.91 -0.15
N LEU A 229 7.49 -14.92 0.47
CA LEU A 229 8.03 -13.80 1.26
C LEU A 229 8.50 -12.61 0.42
N ASN A 230 8.62 -12.77 -0.89
CA ASN A 230 8.96 -11.71 -1.84
C ASN A 230 7.76 -11.23 -2.67
N SER A 231 6.57 -11.78 -2.44
CA SER A 231 5.33 -11.29 -3.04
C SER A 231 4.95 -9.92 -2.46
N GLY A 232 4.52 -9.01 -3.33
CA GLY A 232 4.19 -7.66 -2.93
C GLY A 232 3.23 -6.95 -3.88
N ILE A 233 3.09 -5.65 -3.71
CA ILE A 233 2.20 -4.77 -4.48
C ILE A 233 3.08 -3.72 -5.17
N PRO A 234 3.24 -3.77 -6.51
CA PRO A 234 3.87 -2.69 -7.26
C PRO A 234 2.91 -1.51 -7.34
N LEU A 235 3.43 -0.31 -7.06
CA LEU A 235 2.68 0.95 -7.06
C LEU A 235 3.45 2.02 -7.84
N VAL A 236 2.76 2.77 -8.69
CA VAL A 236 3.29 3.91 -9.43
C VAL A 236 2.95 5.18 -8.66
N ASP A 237 3.98 5.95 -8.33
CA ASP A 237 3.88 7.31 -7.81
C ASP A 237 3.50 8.27 -8.95
N PRO A 238 2.59 9.23 -8.75
CA PRO A 238 2.28 10.28 -9.74
C PRO A 238 3.50 10.96 -10.38
N ASN A 239 4.65 10.99 -9.70
CA ASN A 239 5.90 11.54 -10.21
C ASN A 239 6.69 10.58 -11.13
N GLY A 240 6.14 9.41 -11.45
CA GLY A 240 6.76 8.38 -12.29
C GLY A 240 7.76 7.46 -11.57
N SER A 241 7.92 7.63 -10.27
CA SER A 241 8.68 6.71 -9.40
C SER A 241 7.81 5.49 -9.02
N PHE A 242 8.38 4.49 -8.36
CA PHE A 242 7.65 3.29 -7.97
C PHE A 242 7.81 3.00 -6.48
N PHE A 243 6.76 2.46 -5.87
CA PHE A 243 6.84 1.77 -4.60
C PHE A 243 6.64 0.28 -4.81
N PHE A 244 7.28 -0.53 -3.98
CA PHE A 244 7.00 -1.94 -3.83
C PHE A 244 6.69 -2.22 -2.36
N VAL A 245 5.49 -2.71 -2.07
CA VAL A 245 5.06 -3.02 -0.70
C VAL A 245 5.00 -4.53 -0.54
N PHE A 246 5.85 -5.09 0.32
CA PHE A 246 5.82 -6.53 0.60
C PHE A 246 4.53 -6.89 1.33
N GLN A 247 3.84 -7.95 0.88
CA GLN A 247 2.56 -8.34 1.49
C GLN A 247 2.73 -9.26 2.69
N THR A 248 3.84 -9.99 2.76
CA THR A 248 4.09 -11.11 3.67
C THR A 248 5.33 -10.87 4.51
N GLY A 249 5.50 -11.67 5.58
CA GLY A 249 6.62 -11.54 6.50
C GLY A 249 6.66 -10.19 7.23
N GLU A 250 7.86 -9.79 7.65
CA GLU A 250 8.07 -8.48 8.28
C GLU A 250 7.64 -7.35 7.33
N PRO A 251 6.78 -6.42 7.80
CA PRO A 251 6.31 -5.30 7.00
C PRO A 251 7.44 -4.38 6.53
N VAL A 252 7.67 -4.36 5.21
CA VAL A 252 8.69 -3.55 4.55
C VAL A 252 8.10 -2.96 3.26
N PHE A 253 8.58 -1.79 2.86
CA PHE A 253 8.40 -1.29 1.50
C PHE A 253 9.67 -0.65 0.96
N GLN A 254 9.76 -0.61 -0.36
CA GLN A 254 10.89 -0.03 -1.09
C GLN A 254 10.38 1.04 -2.04
N LYS A 255 11.20 2.08 -2.25
CA LYS A 255 10.98 3.10 -3.28
C LYS A 255 12.04 2.99 -4.35
N TYR A 256 11.63 3.08 -5.61
CA TYR A 256 12.46 3.06 -6.80
C TYR A 256 12.24 4.33 -7.60
N ASP A 257 13.30 4.82 -8.25
CA ASP A 257 13.19 5.93 -9.18
C ASP A 257 12.54 5.51 -10.51
N ALA A 258 12.33 6.46 -11.41
CA ALA A 258 11.74 6.20 -12.72
C ALA A 258 12.57 5.25 -13.60
N ALA A 259 13.86 5.07 -13.31
CA ALA A 259 14.74 4.12 -14.00
C ALA A 259 14.69 2.71 -13.41
N GLY A 260 14.05 2.53 -12.24
CA GLY A 260 13.98 1.26 -11.51
C GLY A 260 15.16 1.04 -10.56
N GLN A 261 15.93 2.08 -10.23
CA GLN A 261 16.98 2.02 -9.22
C GLN A 261 16.39 2.21 -7.82
N LEU A 262 16.86 1.42 -6.86
CA LEU A 262 16.42 1.51 -5.47
C LEU A 262 16.85 2.87 -4.89
N VAL A 263 15.88 3.65 -4.42
CA VAL A 263 16.08 4.92 -3.71
C VAL A 263 16.24 4.65 -2.22
N PHE A 264 15.29 3.92 -1.63
CA PHE A 264 15.35 3.53 -0.23
C PHE A 264 14.50 2.30 0.08
N GLU A 265 14.77 1.71 1.24
CA GLU A 265 13.92 0.73 1.91
C GLU A 265 13.47 1.28 3.27
N ARG A 266 12.27 0.90 3.70
CA ARG A 266 11.70 1.26 5.00
C ARG A 266 11.07 0.04 5.65
N HIS A 267 11.51 -0.23 6.88
CA HIS A 267 10.81 -1.11 7.80
C HIS A 267 9.59 -0.37 8.35
N VAL A 268 8.45 -1.04 8.35
CA VAL A 268 7.20 -0.47 8.82
C VAL A 268 7.01 -0.85 10.27
N GLU A 269 7.10 0.17 11.14
CA GLU A 269 7.01 -0.01 12.58
C GLU A 269 5.85 0.81 13.18
N GLY A 270 5.29 0.29 14.28
CA GLY A 270 4.34 1.02 15.09
C GLY A 270 3.56 0.13 16.03
N ARG A 271 3.26 0.67 17.22
CA ARG A 271 2.54 -0.01 18.30
C ARG A 271 1.25 -0.74 17.88
N GLU A 272 0.57 -0.24 16.85
CA GLU A 272 -0.68 -0.82 16.37
C GLU A 272 -0.48 -2.18 15.67
N ILE A 273 0.74 -2.47 15.19
CA ILE A 273 1.11 -3.71 14.50
C ILE A 273 2.12 -4.56 15.27
N ASP A 274 2.67 -4.11 16.40
CA ASP A 274 3.66 -4.87 17.19
C ASP A 274 3.20 -6.30 17.53
N GLN A 275 1.93 -6.47 17.92
CA GLN A 275 1.39 -7.80 18.21
C GLN A 275 1.25 -8.68 16.96
N LEU A 276 1.03 -8.08 15.80
CA LEU A 276 0.99 -8.79 14.52
C LEU A 276 2.39 -9.26 14.15
N VAL A 277 3.37 -8.36 14.21
CA VAL A 277 4.77 -8.63 13.88
C VAL A 277 5.37 -9.64 14.85
N GLY A 278 5.16 -9.48 16.16
CA GLY A 278 5.67 -10.39 17.18
C GLY A 278 5.05 -11.79 17.18
N ARG A 279 4.02 -12.04 16.36
CA ARG A 279 3.41 -13.37 16.14
C ARG A 279 3.79 -14.00 14.81
N LEU A 280 4.66 -13.34 14.03
CA LEU A 280 5.14 -13.91 12.78
C LEU A 280 5.93 -15.19 13.07
N PRO A 281 5.65 -16.28 12.33
CA PRO A 281 6.42 -17.49 12.48
C PRO A 281 7.82 -17.31 11.89
N THR A 282 8.81 -17.92 12.52
CA THR A 282 10.17 -18.08 11.96
C THR A 282 10.27 -19.29 11.04
N GLU A 283 9.32 -20.23 11.14
CA GLU A 283 9.20 -21.41 10.29
C GLU A 283 7.78 -21.47 9.72
N TRP A 284 7.66 -21.59 8.41
CA TRP A 284 6.37 -21.49 7.72
C TRP A 284 5.75 -22.88 7.57
N PRO A 285 4.57 -23.14 8.17
CA PRO A 285 3.94 -24.44 8.07
C PRO A 285 3.49 -24.65 6.62
N ALA A 286 3.60 -25.89 6.14
CA ALA A 286 3.13 -26.24 4.81
C ALA A 286 1.78 -26.96 4.88
N ARG A 287 1.01 -26.87 3.80
CA ARG A 287 -0.29 -27.50 3.64
C ARG A 287 -0.23 -28.49 2.49
N HIS A 288 -0.63 -29.73 2.75
CA HIS A 288 -0.84 -30.71 1.68
C HIS A 288 -2.07 -30.31 0.85
N THR A 289 -1.85 -30.16 -0.44
CA THR A 289 -2.87 -29.96 -1.46
C THR A 289 -2.83 -31.12 -2.44
N SER A 290 -3.83 -31.22 -3.33
CA SER A 290 -3.83 -32.20 -4.42
C SER A 290 -2.64 -32.06 -5.38
N GLU A 291 -1.94 -30.92 -5.34
CA GLU A 291 -0.81 -30.60 -6.21
C GLU A 291 0.55 -30.60 -5.47
N GLY A 292 0.57 -30.97 -4.18
CA GLY A 292 1.79 -31.04 -3.37
C GLY A 292 1.70 -30.26 -2.07
N GLU A 293 2.82 -30.17 -1.36
CA GLU A 293 2.97 -29.42 -0.12
C GLU A 293 3.32 -27.96 -0.45
N LEU A 294 2.49 -27.01 0.00
CA LEU A 294 2.66 -25.59 -0.29
C LEU A 294 2.73 -24.79 1.01
N PRO A 295 3.65 -23.83 1.15
CA PRO A 295 3.80 -23.07 2.38
C PRO A 295 2.60 -22.16 2.63
N LEU A 296 2.18 -22.09 3.89
CA LEU A 296 1.09 -21.23 4.33
C LEU A 296 1.65 -19.88 4.78
N VAL A 297 2.10 -19.08 3.81
CA VAL A 297 2.56 -17.71 4.08
C VAL A 297 1.38 -16.75 4.09
N ARG A 298 0.97 -16.33 5.29
CA ARG A 298 -0.13 -15.37 5.45
C ARG A 298 0.34 -13.93 5.26
N PRO A 299 -0.46 -13.07 4.62
CA PRO A 299 -0.11 -11.67 4.48
C PRO A 299 -0.17 -10.93 5.82
N THR A 300 0.72 -9.96 6.01
CA THR A 300 0.64 -8.93 7.05
C THR A 300 -0.01 -7.64 6.52
N ILE A 301 0.15 -7.38 5.21
CA ILE A 301 -0.42 -6.24 4.50
C ILE A 301 -1.49 -6.75 3.53
N ARG A 302 -2.71 -6.18 3.62
CA ARG A 302 -3.83 -6.55 2.74
C ARG A 302 -3.76 -5.84 1.40
N THR A 303 -3.50 -4.53 1.42
CA THR A 303 -3.49 -3.69 0.24
C THR A 303 -2.67 -2.44 0.50
N ALA A 304 -2.18 -1.82 -0.57
CA ALA A 304 -1.58 -0.50 -0.52
C ALA A 304 -1.98 0.30 -1.76
N THR A 305 -1.87 1.62 -1.69
CA THR A 305 -2.15 2.52 -2.81
C THR A 305 -1.39 3.83 -2.64
N VAL A 306 -1.24 4.61 -3.70
CA VAL A 306 -0.60 5.93 -3.67
C VAL A 306 -1.65 6.98 -4.02
N ASP A 307 -1.73 8.03 -3.20
CA ASP A 307 -2.64 9.15 -3.47
C ASP A 307 -2.06 10.13 -4.51
N ARG A 308 -2.87 11.07 -4.96
CA ARG A 308 -2.46 12.07 -5.98
C ARG A 308 -1.29 12.95 -5.57
N THR A 309 -1.01 13.02 -4.27
CA THR A 309 0.10 13.80 -3.73
C THR A 309 1.38 12.97 -3.58
N GLY A 310 1.35 11.69 -3.95
CA GLY A 310 2.48 10.77 -3.82
C GLY A 310 2.59 10.12 -2.43
N ARG A 311 1.59 10.27 -1.55
CA ARG A 311 1.61 9.60 -0.24
C ARG A 311 1.21 8.14 -0.39
N LEU A 312 1.99 7.26 0.22
CA LEU A 312 1.76 5.81 0.22
C LEU A 312 0.86 5.42 1.40
N TRP A 313 -0.25 4.76 1.11
CA TRP A 313 -1.20 4.23 2.11
C TRP A 313 -1.04 2.70 2.16
N ILE A 314 -0.70 2.16 3.33
CA ILE A 314 -0.49 0.73 3.56
C ILE A 314 -1.51 0.23 4.57
N ALA A 315 -2.42 -0.66 4.17
CA ALA A 315 -3.42 -1.26 5.03
C ALA A 315 -3.02 -2.67 5.47
N PHE A 316 -3.07 -2.91 6.77
CA PHE A 316 -2.69 -4.18 7.37
C PHE A 316 -3.86 -5.16 7.44
N VAL A 317 -3.57 -6.41 7.83
CA VAL A 317 -4.61 -7.39 8.17
C VAL A 317 -5.39 -7.02 9.43
N VAL A 318 -4.78 -6.20 10.30
CA VAL A 318 -5.43 -5.52 11.43
C VAL A 318 -6.03 -4.19 10.99
N PRO A 319 -7.03 -3.61 11.69
CA PRO A 319 -7.79 -2.45 11.21
C PRO A 319 -7.03 -1.12 11.40
N TYR A 320 -5.84 -1.05 10.80
CA TYR A 320 -4.97 0.10 10.75
C TYR A 320 -4.44 0.27 9.34
N THR A 321 -4.23 1.53 8.97
CA THR A 321 -3.62 1.92 7.71
C THR A 321 -2.59 3.00 8.02
N TYR A 322 -1.36 2.81 7.59
CA TYR A 322 -0.31 3.81 7.77
C TYR A 322 -0.14 4.61 6.49
N VAL A 323 0.08 5.91 6.63
CA VAL A 323 0.31 6.83 5.51
C VAL A 323 1.72 7.37 5.60
N TYR A 324 2.46 7.26 4.51
CA TYR A 324 3.84 7.71 4.37
C TYR A 324 3.92 8.81 3.32
N ASP A 325 4.83 9.77 3.49
CA ASP A 325 5.17 10.75 2.44
C ASP A 325 6.13 10.16 1.40
N GLY A 326 6.59 11.02 0.48
CA GLY A 326 7.45 10.62 -0.63
C GLY A 326 8.86 10.21 -0.20
N GLU A 327 9.29 10.64 0.98
CA GLU A 327 10.58 10.40 1.62
C GLU A 327 10.59 9.13 2.49
N GLY A 328 9.40 8.55 2.69
CA GLY A 328 9.20 7.31 3.45
C GLY A 328 8.99 7.53 4.94
N ASP A 329 8.66 8.75 5.37
CA ASP A 329 8.35 9.07 6.75
C ASP A 329 6.85 8.86 7.01
N LYS A 330 6.53 8.21 8.13
CA LYS A 330 5.14 7.96 8.52
C LYS A 330 4.49 9.25 8.98
N THR A 331 3.50 9.72 8.24
CA THR A 331 2.79 10.97 8.52
C THR A 331 1.49 10.74 9.29
N ARG A 332 0.82 9.59 9.11
CA ARG A 332 -0.48 9.31 9.73
C ARG A 332 -0.67 7.83 10.06
N THR A 333 -1.47 7.58 11.10
CA THR A 333 -2.13 6.29 11.34
C THR A 333 -3.63 6.50 11.17
N VAL A 334 -4.27 5.69 10.34
CA VAL A 334 -5.68 5.80 9.97
C VAL A 334 -6.44 4.52 10.37
N GLN A 335 -7.69 4.68 10.82
CA GLN A 335 -8.66 3.60 10.95
C GLN A 335 -9.91 3.92 10.15
N PHE A 336 -10.36 2.97 9.33
CA PHE A 336 -11.60 3.08 8.59
C PHE A 336 -12.78 2.56 9.43
N ARG A 337 -13.86 3.34 9.48
CA ARG A 337 -15.08 3.00 10.22
C ARG A 337 -16.32 3.14 9.34
N GLY A 338 -16.91 2.01 8.99
CA GLY A 338 -18.28 1.92 8.46
C GLY A 338 -19.24 1.65 9.62
N ALA A 339 -19.99 0.54 9.55
CA ALA A 339 -20.75 0.03 10.71
C ALA A 339 -19.83 -0.38 11.88
N GLY A 340 -18.63 -0.87 11.57
CA GLY A 340 -17.57 -1.22 12.52
C GLY A 340 -16.20 -0.76 12.02
N LEU A 341 -15.14 -1.16 12.72
CA LEU A 341 -13.77 -1.01 12.22
C LEU A 341 -13.56 -1.93 11.02
N ILE A 342 -12.85 -1.43 10.01
CA ILE A 342 -12.61 -2.12 8.75
C ILE A 342 -11.11 -2.26 8.55
N ALA A 343 -10.67 -3.46 8.20
CA ALA A 343 -9.36 -3.70 7.58
C ALA A 343 -9.59 -3.76 6.06
N PRO A 344 -9.13 -2.76 5.29
CA PRO A 344 -9.36 -2.72 3.85
C PRO A 344 -8.80 -3.94 3.12
N ASN A 345 -9.62 -4.55 2.26
CA ASN A 345 -9.21 -5.56 1.28
C ASN A 345 -8.65 -4.91 0.00
N SER A 346 -9.16 -3.72 -0.34
CA SER A 346 -8.64 -2.86 -1.40
C SER A 346 -8.80 -1.40 -1.02
N LEU A 347 -7.88 -0.56 -1.50
CA LEU A 347 -7.91 0.89 -1.34
C LEU A 347 -7.63 1.57 -2.68
N PHE A 348 -8.50 2.46 -3.12
CA PHE A 348 -8.32 3.24 -4.34
C PHE A 348 -8.80 4.68 -4.17
N PHE A 349 -8.22 5.63 -4.90
CA PHE A 349 -8.67 7.01 -4.90
C PHE A 349 -9.64 7.27 -6.05
N GLY A 350 -10.87 7.67 -5.72
CA GLY A 350 -11.88 8.07 -6.69
C GLY A 350 -11.56 9.40 -7.36
N LYS A 351 -12.35 9.79 -8.37
CA LYS A 351 -12.06 10.98 -9.18
C LYS A 351 -12.01 12.29 -8.39
N ASN A 352 -12.71 12.38 -7.26
CA ASN A 352 -12.73 13.56 -6.39
C ASN A 352 -11.70 13.47 -5.24
N GLY A 353 -10.89 12.41 -5.19
CA GLY A 353 -9.91 12.20 -4.12
C GLY A 353 -10.45 11.46 -2.90
N GLN A 354 -11.72 11.05 -2.92
CA GLN A 354 -12.29 10.17 -1.89
C GLN A 354 -11.64 8.78 -1.95
N VAL A 355 -11.48 8.12 -0.80
CA VAL A 355 -10.95 6.76 -0.70
C VAL A 355 -12.09 5.76 -0.86
N LEU A 356 -11.98 4.88 -1.84
CA LEU A 356 -12.86 3.77 -2.14
C LEU A 356 -12.33 2.50 -1.49
N VAL A 357 -13.16 1.83 -0.69
CA VAL A 357 -12.74 0.75 0.20
C VAL A 357 -13.62 -0.48 0.01
N THR A 358 -12.99 -1.65 -0.09
CA THR A 358 -13.63 -2.94 0.17
C THR A 358 -13.11 -3.51 1.49
N PRO A 359 -13.87 -4.37 2.21
CA PRO A 359 -15.24 -4.77 1.92
C PRO A 359 -16.26 -3.65 2.19
N GLY A 360 -17.48 -3.81 1.67
CA GLY A 360 -18.60 -2.91 1.92
C GLY A 360 -18.83 -1.81 0.89
N LEU A 361 -17.97 -1.67 -0.11
CA LEU A 361 -18.10 -0.69 -1.20
C LEU A 361 -18.35 0.73 -0.66
N LEU A 362 -17.46 1.14 0.24
CA LEU A 362 -17.57 2.37 1.03
C LEU A 362 -16.67 3.47 0.48
N GLU A 363 -17.09 4.71 0.69
CA GLU A 363 -16.33 5.91 0.40
C GLU A 363 -15.97 6.64 1.70
N PHE A 364 -14.79 7.24 1.71
CA PHE A 364 -14.27 8.02 2.83
C PHE A 364 -13.58 9.28 2.32
N GLU A 365 -13.70 10.37 3.05
CA GLU A 365 -12.88 11.56 2.81
C GLU A 365 -11.48 11.36 3.42
N PRO A 366 -10.38 11.50 2.65
CA PRO A 366 -9.03 11.19 3.13
C PRO A 366 -8.52 12.18 4.18
N GLU A 367 -8.96 13.42 4.08
CA GLU A 367 -8.77 14.47 5.08
C GLU A 367 -10.07 14.49 5.89
N GLY A 368 -10.06 13.95 7.12
CA GLY A 368 -11.27 13.81 7.93
C GLY A 368 -12.05 15.12 8.04
N ALA A 369 -13.36 15.06 8.28
CA ALA A 369 -14.30 16.20 8.24
C ALA A 369 -13.87 17.47 9.02
N GLY A 370 -12.93 17.35 9.97
CA GLY A 370 -12.34 18.47 10.71
C GLY A 370 -11.21 19.23 9.99
N ARG A 371 -10.54 18.65 8.97
CA ARG A 371 -9.44 19.29 8.22
C ARG A 371 -9.88 19.94 6.92
N ALA A 372 -10.97 19.46 6.29
CA ALA A 372 -11.53 20.06 5.08
C ALA A 372 -12.03 21.52 5.29
N ARG A 373 -12.32 21.93 6.54
CA ARG A 373 -12.67 23.32 6.88
C ARG A 373 -11.46 24.26 7.03
N GLY A 374 -10.23 23.75 6.91
CA GLY A 374 -8.99 24.53 7.10
C GLY A 374 -8.26 24.91 5.81
N ALA A 375 -8.61 24.33 4.66
CA ALA A 375 -7.98 24.63 3.38
C ALA A 375 -8.71 25.77 2.64
N GLY A 376 -8.94 26.89 3.33
CA GLY A 376 -9.02 28.19 2.68
C GLY A 376 -7.60 28.72 2.58
N SER A 377 -7.26 29.34 1.44
CA SER A 377 -5.99 30.03 1.15
C SER A 377 -5.35 30.69 2.38
N PRO A 378 -4.00 30.84 2.45
CA PRO A 378 -3.36 31.57 3.53
C PRO A 378 -3.82 33.04 3.51
N GLY A 379 -4.92 33.29 4.19
CA GLY A 379 -5.49 34.60 4.40
C GLY A 379 -4.61 35.30 5.41
N GLN A 380 -3.97 36.36 4.95
CA GLN A 380 -3.61 37.47 5.83
C GLN A 380 -4.74 37.68 6.84
N LEU A 381 -4.40 37.67 8.13
CA LEU A 381 -5.28 38.14 9.19
C LEU A 381 -5.70 39.58 8.86
N ARG A 382 -6.82 39.74 8.16
CA ARG A 382 -7.52 41.00 8.02
C ARG A 382 -8.64 41.00 9.05
N PHE A 383 -8.44 41.79 10.09
CA PHE A 383 -9.53 42.24 10.94
C PHE A 383 -10.64 42.84 10.06
N PRO A 384 -11.92 42.56 10.34
CA PRO A 384 -13.01 43.12 9.55
C PRO A 384 -13.06 44.63 9.78
N ILE A 385 -12.57 45.40 8.80
CA ILE A 385 -12.89 46.82 8.70
C ILE A 385 -14.32 46.88 8.16
N GLN A 386 -15.26 47.29 9.02
CA GLN A 386 -16.60 47.64 8.58
C GLN A 386 -16.51 48.76 7.52
N PRO A 387 -17.22 48.66 6.39
CA PRO A 387 -17.28 49.77 5.44
C PRO A 387 -17.95 50.97 6.12
N VAL A 388 -17.23 52.09 6.18
CA VAL A 388 -17.77 53.39 6.59
C VAL A 388 -18.85 53.76 5.58
N GLN A 389 -20.09 53.94 6.03
CA GLN A 389 -21.15 54.45 5.18
C GLN A 389 -20.84 55.89 4.74
N PRO A 390 -21.11 56.28 3.48
CA PRO A 390 -20.98 57.67 3.07
C PRO A 390 -21.92 58.55 3.90
N VAL A 391 -21.39 59.62 4.48
CA VAL A 391 -22.18 60.65 5.14
C VAL A 391 -23.11 61.28 4.10
N GLN A 392 -24.42 61.22 4.33
CA GLN A 392 -25.39 61.89 3.46
C GLN A 392 -25.27 63.42 3.59
N PRO A 393 -25.38 64.19 2.49
CA PRO A 393 -25.40 65.64 2.56
C PRO A 393 -26.56 66.14 3.43
N ILE A 394 -26.28 67.10 4.29
CA ILE A 394 -27.27 67.78 5.12
C ILE A 394 -28.26 68.51 4.19
N PRO A 395 -29.58 68.30 4.31
CA PRO A 395 -30.56 69.03 3.51
C PRO A 395 -30.52 70.53 3.86
N PRO A 396 -30.77 71.43 2.90
CA PRO A 396 -30.76 72.87 3.14
C PRO A 396 -31.84 73.27 4.15
N VAL A 397 -31.46 74.17 5.06
CA VAL A 397 -32.34 74.77 6.06
C VAL A 397 -33.42 75.60 5.36
N PRO A 398 -34.72 75.42 5.66
CA PRO A 398 -35.77 76.23 5.08
C PRO A 398 -35.68 77.69 5.55
N PRO A 399 -36.07 78.68 4.72
CA PRO A 399 -35.99 80.08 5.09
C PRO A 399 -36.94 80.41 6.25
N ILE A 400 -36.45 81.27 7.15
CA ILE A 400 -37.19 81.81 8.28
C ILE A 400 -38.31 82.72 7.73
N PRO A 401 -39.59 82.55 8.13
CA PRO A 401 -40.65 83.42 7.68
C PRO A 401 -40.47 84.85 8.23
N PRO A 402 -40.87 85.89 7.48
CA PRO A 402 -40.77 87.26 7.95
C PRO A 402 -41.67 87.47 9.17
N THR A 403 -41.09 88.06 10.22
CA THR A 403 -41.83 88.63 11.35
C THR A 403 -42.76 89.73 10.85
N ALA A 404 -44.04 89.60 11.19
CA ALA A 404 -45.07 90.58 10.88
C ALA A 404 -44.69 91.98 11.40
N SER A 405 -44.88 92.99 10.56
CA SER A 405 -45.07 94.39 10.92
C SER A 405 -46.04 95.01 9.94
#